data_AF-A0A949RLU0-F1
#
_entry.id   AF-A0A949RLU0-F1
#
_cell.length_a   1.000
_cell.length_b   1.000
_cell.length_c   1.000
_cell.angle_alpha   90.00
_cell.angle_beta   90.00
_cell.angle_gamma   90.00
#
_symmetry.space_group_name_H-M   'P 1'
#
loop_
_entity.id
_entity.type
_entity.pdbx_description
1 polymer ?
#
loop_
_entity_poly.entity_id
_entity_poly.type
_entity_poly.pdbx_seq_one_letter_code
_entity_poly.pdbx_strand_id
1 'polypeptide(L)'
;MPGKSNPGANGIISLLVAALILAPLLFLAVHYSTMPARIPVHWNIHGAAGRWAARSFLAVFFAPILSALLQVMLALLATDLARAALAVQGAGESSAWKRASLQANLTLIESLRLLLAALLCLIAFLGPLSSSAHGGKWASSLLLFLVSALLLVTLLGVVRITRLQRNWESAASSREPEFQPSNWRWGVFYHNPDDPNLLVHKRLGAGFTLNFAHPRAKLHALLLAAIIAFTFIAAATI
;
A
#
# COMPACT_ATOMS: atom_id res chain seq x y z
N MET A 1 17.55 -2.55 -24.23
CA MET A 1 18.19 -3.30 -23.13
C MET A 1 17.19 -3.45 -21.99
N PRO A 2 16.79 -4.67 -21.59
CA PRO A 2 15.77 -4.84 -20.56
C PRO A 2 16.39 -4.56 -19.19
N GLY A 3 15.82 -3.59 -18.48
CA GLY A 3 16.29 -3.13 -17.18
C GLY A 3 16.33 -4.28 -16.17
N LYS A 4 17.55 -4.65 -15.77
CA LYS A 4 17.77 -5.39 -14.53
C LYS A 4 17.13 -4.54 -13.43
N SER A 5 16.12 -5.08 -12.75
CA SER A 5 15.58 -4.47 -11.53
C SER A 5 16.75 -4.29 -10.58
N ASN A 6 17.20 -3.05 -10.38
CA ASN A 6 18.38 -2.75 -9.59
C ASN A 6 18.07 -3.16 -8.13
N PRO A 7 18.69 -4.22 -7.58
CA PRO A 7 18.34 -4.70 -6.25
C PRO A 7 18.55 -3.62 -5.18
N GLY A 8 19.42 -2.64 -5.44
CA GLY A 8 19.63 -1.47 -4.58
C GLY A 8 18.43 -0.53 -4.46
N ALA A 9 17.56 -0.43 -5.48
CA ALA A 9 16.40 0.49 -5.43
C ALA A 9 15.35 0.03 -4.40
N ASN A 10 15.10 -1.29 -4.32
CA ASN A 10 14.18 -1.86 -3.33
C ASN A 10 14.73 -1.74 -1.90
N GLY A 11 16.05 -1.82 -1.75
CA GLY A 11 16.75 -1.59 -0.48
C GLY A 11 16.58 -0.16 0.00
N ILE A 12 16.80 0.83 -0.88
CA ILE A 12 16.65 2.25 -0.55
C ILE A 12 15.21 2.58 -0.14
N ILE A 13 14.20 2.13 -0.90
CA ILE A 13 12.79 2.38 -0.54
C ILE A 13 12.47 1.78 0.83
N SER A 14 12.94 0.56 1.11
CA SER A 14 12.70 -0.10 2.40
C SER A 14 13.35 0.67 3.56
N LEU A 15 14.57 1.20 3.37
CA LEU A 15 15.25 2.04 4.36
C LEU A 15 14.50 3.37 4.58
N LEU A 16 14.04 4.02 3.52
CA LEU A 16 13.26 5.26 3.62
C LEU A 16 11.93 5.02 4.34
N VAL A 17 11.21 3.96 3.99
CA VAL A 17 9.96 3.58 4.66
C VAL A 17 10.21 3.29 6.15
N ALA A 18 11.27 2.55 6.47
CA ALA A 18 11.64 2.29 7.87
C ALA A 18 11.93 3.60 8.63
N ALA A 19 12.69 4.52 8.03
CA ALA A 19 12.97 5.82 8.63
C ALA A 19 11.68 6.64 8.86
N LEU A 20 10.76 6.65 7.89
CA LEU A 20 9.47 7.35 7.99
C LEU A 20 8.53 6.76 9.05
N ILE A 21 8.70 5.49 9.44
CA ILE A 21 7.96 4.88 10.55
C ILE A 21 8.67 5.17 11.88
N LEU A 22 9.98 4.96 11.92
CA LEU A 22 10.77 5.03 13.16
C LEU A 22 10.90 6.47 13.66
N ALA A 23 11.06 7.46 12.78
CA ALA A 23 11.21 8.86 13.17
C ALA A 23 10.03 9.37 14.03
N PRO A 24 8.76 9.29 13.58
CA PRO A 24 7.64 9.71 14.42
C PRO A 24 7.46 8.81 15.65
N LEU A 25 7.68 7.49 15.53
CA LEU A 25 7.53 6.57 16.66
C LEU A 25 8.49 6.92 17.80
N LEU A 26 9.77 7.13 17.49
CA LEU A 26 10.79 7.48 18.47
C LEU A 26 10.57 8.88 19.03
N PHE A 27 10.27 9.86 18.16
CA PHE A 27 10.00 11.23 18.60
C PHE A 27 8.83 11.29 19.58
N LEU A 28 7.70 10.66 19.25
CA LEU A 28 6.51 10.64 20.09
C LEU A 28 6.74 9.87 21.38
N ALA A 29 7.54 8.81 21.37
CA ALA A 29 7.91 8.07 22.58
C ALA A 29 8.72 8.92 23.56
N VAL A 30 9.72 9.65 23.07
CA VAL A 30 10.56 10.54 23.91
C VAL A 30 9.73 11.68 24.51
N HIS A 31 8.78 12.23 23.75
CA HIS A 31 7.99 13.39 24.18
C HIS A 31 6.64 13.03 24.80
N TYR A 32 6.31 11.74 24.95
CA TYR A 32 4.99 11.30 25.40
C TYR A 32 4.61 11.88 26.78
N SER A 33 5.57 11.91 27.72
CA SER A 33 5.36 12.39 29.08
C SER A 33 5.09 13.89 29.17
N THR A 34 5.67 14.68 28.25
CA THR A 34 5.54 16.14 28.21
C THR A 34 4.35 16.62 27.37
N MET A 35 3.67 15.72 26.64
CA MET A 35 2.48 16.08 25.88
C MET A 35 1.34 16.56 26.80
N PRO A 36 0.55 17.56 26.37
CA PRO A 36 -0.62 18.02 27.12
C PRO A 36 -1.64 16.91 27.35
N ALA A 37 -2.51 17.08 28.35
CA ALA A 37 -3.57 16.12 28.67
C ALA A 37 -4.55 15.88 27.50
N ARG A 38 -4.67 16.84 26.58
CA ARG A 38 -5.45 16.71 25.35
C ARG A 38 -4.58 17.01 24.14
N ILE A 39 -4.73 16.20 23.10
CA ILE A 39 -4.00 16.33 21.83
C ILE A 39 -4.98 16.48 20.66
N PRO A 40 -4.60 17.25 19.62
CA PRO A 40 -5.38 17.32 18.40
C PRO A 40 -5.30 15.99 17.65
N VAL A 41 -6.43 15.52 17.13
CA VAL A 41 -6.55 14.27 16.37
C VAL A 41 -7.21 14.46 15.01
N HIS A 42 -7.68 15.68 14.72
CA HIS A 42 -8.24 16.07 13.44
C HIS A 42 -7.93 17.54 13.16
N TRP A 43 -7.57 17.86 11.91
CA TRP A 43 -7.28 19.20 11.43
C TRP A 43 -8.16 19.52 10.24
N ASN A 44 -8.59 20.78 10.13
CA ASN A 44 -9.28 21.26 8.95
C ASN A 44 -8.28 21.60 7.82
N ILE A 45 -8.79 22.00 6.66
CA ILE A 45 -7.97 22.35 5.48
C ILE A 45 -7.01 23.52 5.71
N HIS A 46 -7.26 24.35 6.73
CA HIS A 46 -6.41 25.48 7.12
C HIS A 46 -5.32 25.09 8.12
N GLY A 47 -5.23 23.80 8.50
CA GLY A 47 -4.26 23.30 9.47
C GLY A 47 -4.63 23.63 10.93
N ALA A 48 -5.86 24.04 11.20
CA ALA A 48 -6.34 24.28 12.57
C ALA A 48 -6.97 23.00 13.13
N ALA A 49 -6.70 22.71 14.41
CA ALA A 49 -7.25 21.54 15.09
C ALA A 49 -8.77 21.67 15.27
N GLY A 50 -9.51 20.74 14.67
CA GLY A 50 -10.98 20.69 14.74
C GLY A 50 -11.52 19.68 15.75
N ARG A 51 -10.75 18.64 16.09
CA ARG A 51 -11.13 17.64 17.11
C ARG A 51 -9.95 17.30 18.01
N TRP A 52 -10.25 17.07 19.27
CA TRP A 52 -9.28 16.86 20.34
C TRP A 52 -9.64 15.63 21.16
N ALA A 53 -8.66 14.76 21.43
CA ALA A 53 -8.81 13.57 22.25
C ALA A 53 -7.97 13.68 23.52
N ALA A 54 -8.27 12.85 24.53
CA ALA A 54 -7.39 12.69 25.68
C ALA A 54 -6.06 12.06 25.23
N ARG A 55 -4.96 12.49 25.84
CA ARG A 55 -3.64 11.87 25.63
C ARG A 55 -3.70 10.42 26.11
N SER A 56 -3.58 9.50 25.17
CA SER A 56 -3.49 8.07 25.42
C SER A 56 -2.47 7.44 24.49
N PHE A 57 -2.00 6.24 24.82
CA PHE A 57 -1.10 5.48 23.97
C PHE A 57 -1.67 5.33 22.56
N LEU A 58 -2.94 4.92 22.46
CA LEU A 58 -3.58 4.71 21.17
C LEU A 58 -3.71 6.03 20.39
N ALA A 59 -4.12 7.14 21.02
CA ALA A 59 -4.25 8.42 20.33
C ALA A 59 -2.92 8.96 19.78
N VAL A 60 -1.81 8.76 20.49
CA VAL A 60 -0.48 9.24 20.08
C VAL A 60 0.14 8.32 19.02
N PHE A 61 0.09 7.00 19.23
CA PHE A 61 0.80 6.03 18.39
C PHE A 61 -0.05 5.42 17.28
N PHE A 62 -1.31 5.82 17.13
CA PHE A 62 -2.20 5.30 16.08
C PHE A 62 -1.59 5.40 14.68
N ALA A 63 -1.16 6.60 14.27
CA ALA A 63 -0.60 6.82 12.94
C ALA A 63 0.68 6.01 12.65
N PRO A 64 1.72 6.00 13.52
CA PRO A 64 2.92 5.18 13.28
C PRO A 64 2.64 3.67 13.34
N ILE A 65 1.76 3.20 14.24
CA ILE A 65 1.37 1.77 14.29
C ILE A 65 0.61 1.37 13.03
N LEU A 66 -0.37 2.16 12.61
CA LEU A 66 -1.11 1.94 11.37
C LEU A 66 -0.17 1.91 10.16
N SER A 67 0.81 2.83 10.13
CA SER A 67 1.85 2.86 9.11
C SER A 67 2.64 1.56 9.09
N ALA A 68 3.15 1.11 10.25
CA ALA A 68 3.88 -0.15 10.34
C ALA A 68 3.06 -1.35 9.83
N LEU A 69 1.79 -1.48 10.25
CA LEU A 69 0.92 -2.58 9.84
C LEU A 69 0.66 -2.58 8.32
N LEU A 70 0.33 -1.41 7.75
CA LEU A 70 0.12 -1.26 6.31
C LEU A 70 1.39 -1.56 5.53
N GLN A 71 2.55 -1.13 6.03
CA GLN A 71 3.84 -1.36 5.37
C GLN A 71 4.25 -2.83 5.40
N VAL A 72 3.97 -3.56 6.47
CA VAL A 72 4.16 -5.03 6.52
C VAL A 72 3.30 -5.70 5.45
N MET A 73 2.01 -5.39 5.38
CA MET A 73 1.09 -5.98 4.39
C MET A 73 1.55 -5.67 2.95
N LEU A 74 1.86 -4.41 2.65
CA LEU A 74 2.28 -3.99 1.31
C LEU A 74 3.66 -4.52 0.93
N ALA A 75 4.61 -4.64 1.87
CA ALA A 75 5.92 -5.24 1.61
C ALA A 75 5.81 -6.74 1.31
N LEU A 76 4.91 -7.46 2.01
CA LEU A 76 4.61 -8.86 1.69
C LEU A 76 4.02 -9.00 0.28
N LEU A 77 3.09 -8.12 -0.10
CA LEU A 77 2.51 -8.11 -1.44
C LEU A 77 3.54 -7.76 -2.52
N ALA A 78 4.41 -6.78 -2.27
CA ALA A 78 5.51 -6.43 -3.16
C ALA A 78 6.48 -7.61 -3.34
N THR A 79 6.79 -8.32 -2.26
CA THR A 79 7.63 -9.53 -2.30
C THR A 79 6.97 -10.64 -3.12
N ASP A 80 5.64 -10.82 -3.00
CA ASP A 80 4.88 -11.78 -3.78
C ASP A 80 4.87 -11.43 -5.28
N LEU A 81 4.68 -10.16 -5.62
CA LEU A 81 4.76 -9.65 -6.98
C LEU A 81 6.18 -9.81 -7.57
N ALA A 82 7.21 -9.49 -6.79
CA ALA A 82 8.61 -9.63 -7.22
C ALA A 82 8.96 -11.10 -7.48
N ARG A 83 8.55 -12.02 -6.60
CA ARG A 83 8.74 -13.47 -6.81
C ARG A 83 8.01 -13.97 -8.05
N ALA A 84 6.77 -13.52 -8.26
CA ALA A 84 6.04 -13.84 -9.49
C ALA A 84 6.74 -13.28 -10.73
N ALA A 85 7.28 -12.06 -10.67
CA ALA A 85 8.01 -11.45 -11.79
C ALA A 85 9.28 -12.24 -12.15
N LEU A 86 10.02 -12.71 -11.13
CA LEU A 86 11.21 -13.55 -11.29
C LEU A 86 10.87 -14.93 -11.87
N ALA A 87 9.79 -15.57 -11.40
CA ALA A 87 9.36 -16.88 -11.89
C ALA A 87 9.04 -16.89 -13.39
N VAL A 88 8.63 -15.74 -13.95
CA VAL A 88 8.29 -15.59 -15.36
C VAL A 88 9.52 -15.16 -16.20
N GLN A 89 10.65 -14.78 -15.60
CA GLN A 89 11.83 -14.21 -16.27
C GLN A 89 12.47 -15.15 -17.30
N GLY A 90 12.41 -16.47 -17.08
CA GLY A 90 12.94 -17.50 -17.98
C GLY A 90 11.91 -18.07 -18.97
N ALA A 91 10.63 -17.69 -18.86
CA ALA A 91 9.62 -18.10 -19.82
C ALA A 91 9.74 -17.22 -21.08
N GLY A 92 9.76 -17.82 -22.27
CA GLY A 92 10.07 -17.18 -23.56
C GLY A 92 9.21 -15.97 -23.95
N GLU A 93 9.25 -15.56 -25.22
CA GLU A 93 8.58 -14.33 -25.69
C GLU A 93 7.08 -14.25 -25.34
N SER A 94 6.39 -15.40 -25.27
CA SER A 94 4.97 -15.48 -24.88
C SER A 94 4.67 -14.94 -23.47
N SER A 95 5.68 -14.81 -22.61
CA SER A 95 5.54 -14.37 -21.22
C SER A 95 6.03 -12.94 -20.98
N ALA A 96 6.45 -12.21 -22.03
CA ALA A 96 6.98 -10.86 -21.92
C ALA A 96 5.97 -9.86 -21.32
N TRP A 97 4.70 -9.97 -21.73
CA TRP A 97 3.63 -9.10 -21.21
C TRP A 97 3.36 -9.34 -19.72
N LYS A 98 3.35 -10.60 -19.27
CA LYS A 98 3.08 -10.99 -17.88
C LYS A 98 4.16 -10.40 -16.98
N ARG A 99 5.42 -10.44 -17.43
CA ARG A 99 6.54 -9.74 -16.76
C ARG A 99 6.33 -8.24 -16.70
N ALA A 100 6.02 -7.60 -17.82
CA ALA A 100 5.81 -6.15 -17.88
C ALA A 100 4.65 -5.71 -16.96
N SER A 101 3.55 -6.49 -16.92
CA SER A 101 2.41 -6.26 -16.04
C SER A 101 2.78 -6.43 -14.56
N LEU A 102 3.49 -7.52 -14.20
CA LEU A 102 3.96 -7.76 -12.84
C LEU A 102 4.93 -6.65 -12.37
N GLN A 103 5.84 -6.21 -13.23
CA GLN A 103 6.74 -5.09 -12.94
C GLN A 103 5.97 -3.78 -12.76
N ALA A 104 4.98 -3.49 -13.60
CA ALA A 104 4.14 -2.30 -13.44
C ALA A 104 3.35 -2.30 -12.12
N ASN A 105 2.79 -3.46 -11.73
CA ASN A 105 2.12 -3.63 -10.44
C ASN A 105 3.12 -3.45 -9.27
N LEU A 106 4.32 -4.02 -9.36
CA LEU A 106 5.36 -3.86 -8.36
C LEU A 106 5.79 -2.40 -8.20
N THR A 107 6.07 -1.69 -9.30
CA THR A 107 6.42 -0.26 -9.28
C THR A 107 5.31 0.58 -8.66
N LEU A 108 4.05 0.27 -8.98
CA LEU A 108 2.91 0.93 -8.36
C LEU A 108 2.90 0.69 -6.84
N ILE A 109 2.97 -0.55 -6.39
CA ILE A 109 2.97 -0.88 -4.96
C ILE A 109 4.13 -0.20 -4.23
N GLU A 110 5.36 -0.24 -4.75
CA GLU A 110 6.52 0.43 -4.12
C GLU A 110 6.34 1.96 -4.03
N SER A 111 5.74 2.56 -5.06
CA SER A 111 5.45 4.00 -5.05
C SER A 111 4.38 4.35 -4.01
N LEU A 112 3.33 3.53 -3.90
CA LEU A 112 2.29 3.68 -2.88
C LEU A 112 2.83 3.46 -1.47
N ARG A 113 3.74 2.49 -1.27
CA ARG A 113 4.42 2.26 0.00
C ARG A 113 5.13 3.52 0.48
N LEU A 114 5.95 4.14 -0.36
CA LEU A 114 6.69 5.35 0.01
C LEU A 114 5.76 6.53 0.31
N LEU A 115 4.78 6.80 -0.56
CA LEU A 115 3.84 7.91 -0.39
C LEU A 115 2.97 7.74 0.87
N LEU A 116 2.50 6.52 1.14
CA LEU A 116 1.70 6.22 2.32
C LEU A 116 2.51 6.32 3.62
N ALA A 117 3.78 5.89 3.60
CA ALA A 117 4.69 6.08 4.74
C ALA A 117 4.93 7.57 5.01
N ALA A 118 5.16 8.37 3.97
CA ALA A 118 5.34 9.82 4.10
C ALA A 118 4.07 10.51 4.62
N LEU A 119 2.90 10.11 4.11
CA LEU A 119 1.61 10.64 4.54
C LEU A 119 1.34 10.37 6.02
N LEU A 120 1.52 9.12 6.47
CA LEU A 120 1.28 8.74 7.86
C LEU A 120 2.35 9.30 8.81
N CYS A 121 3.59 9.46 8.34
CA CYS A 121 4.64 10.18 9.05
C CYS A 121 4.22 11.65 9.29
N LEU A 122 3.77 12.34 8.24
CA LEU A 122 3.29 13.72 8.37
C LEU A 122 2.11 13.81 9.34
N ILE A 123 1.13 12.91 9.25
CA ILE A 123 -0.02 12.85 10.17
C ILE A 123 0.43 12.70 11.63
N ALA A 124 1.42 11.84 11.89
CA ALA A 124 1.97 11.66 13.24
C ALA A 124 2.66 12.94 13.77
N PHE A 125 3.19 13.79 12.88
CA PHE A 125 3.82 15.07 13.23
C PHE A 125 2.88 16.29 13.16
N LEU A 126 1.62 16.14 12.73
CA LEU A 126 0.70 17.28 12.60
C LEU A 126 0.49 18.02 13.92
N GLY A 127 0.40 17.32 15.05
CA GLY A 127 0.26 17.94 16.38
C GLY A 127 1.41 18.89 16.70
N PRO A 128 2.65 18.39 16.79
CA PRO A 128 3.84 19.22 17.03
C PRO A 128 3.99 20.39 16.03
N LEU A 129 3.78 20.14 14.73
CA LEU A 129 3.97 21.13 13.67
C LEU A 129 2.88 22.22 13.63
N SER A 130 1.67 21.91 14.08
CA SER A 130 0.54 22.85 14.07
C SER A 130 0.50 23.79 15.29
N SER A 131 1.52 23.74 16.15
CA SER A 131 1.66 24.65 17.29
C SER A 131 1.85 26.12 16.89
N SER A 132 2.26 26.38 15.65
CA SER A 132 2.32 27.72 15.06
C SER A 132 1.36 27.86 13.88
N ALA A 133 0.81 29.06 13.67
CA ALA A 133 -0.11 29.33 12.55
C ALA A 133 0.52 29.09 11.17
N HIS A 134 1.83 29.35 11.04
CA HIS A 134 2.58 29.06 9.82
C HIS A 134 2.83 27.56 9.64
N GLY A 135 3.19 26.86 10.72
CA GLY A 135 3.43 25.42 10.69
C GLY A 135 2.18 24.61 10.33
N GLY A 136 1.02 24.97 10.87
CA GLY A 136 -0.25 24.33 10.54
C GLY A 136 -0.61 24.44 9.05
N LYS A 137 -0.51 25.63 8.46
CA LYS A 137 -0.76 25.86 7.02
C LYS A 137 0.20 25.10 6.12
N TRP A 138 1.48 25.06 6.48
CA TRP A 138 2.48 24.32 5.72
C TRP A 138 2.19 22.82 5.75
N ALA A 139 1.90 22.28 6.94
CA ALA A 139 1.62 20.86 7.11
C ALA A 139 0.34 20.42 6.39
N SER A 140 -0.74 21.23 6.42
CA SER A 140 -1.97 20.93 5.67
C SER A 140 -1.76 20.98 4.16
N SER A 141 -0.93 21.90 3.66
CA SER A 141 -0.59 22.01 2.24
C SER A 141 0.22 20.81 1.76
N LEU A 142 1.21 20.39 2.56
CA LEU A 142 2.00 19.19 2.29
C LEU A 142 1.14 17.92 2.35
N LEU A 143 0.20 17.83 3.29
CA LEU A 143 -0.76 16.74 3.37
C LEU A 143 -1.60 16.65 2.08
N LEU A 144 -2.13 17.78 1.61
CA LEU A 144 -2.92 17.84 0.37
C LEU A 144 -2.09 17.41 -0.85
N PHE A 145 -0.83 17.85 -0.91
CA PHE A 145 0.10 17.45 -1.95
C PHE A 145 0.35 15.94 -1.94
N LEU A 146 0.64 15.34 -0.77
CA LEU A 146 0.88 13.90 -0.65
C LEU A 146 -0.35 13.07 -1.01
N VAL A 147 -1.55 13.50 -0.60
CA VAL A 147 -2.81 12.84 -1.00
C VAL A 147 -3.01 12.94 -2.51
N SER A 148 -2.79 14.12 -3.10
CA SER A 148 -2.92 14.32 -4.55
C SER A 148 -1.91 13.48 -5.34
N ALA A 149 -0.66 13.39 -4.86
CA ALA A 149 0.38 12.55 -5.43
C ALA A 149 0.02 11.06 -5.34
N LEU A 150 -0.52 10.61 -4.21
CA LEU A 150 -1.00 9.23 -4.03
C LEU A 150 -2.10 8.87 -5.03
N LEU A 151 -3.09 9.76 -5.20
CA LEU A 151 -4.17 9.58 -6.17
C LEU A 151 -3.66 9.58 -7.62
N LEU A 152 -2.79 10.53 -7.97
CA LEU A 152 -2.21 10.63 -9.31
C LEU A 152 -1.36 9.39 -9.65
N VAL A 153 -0.48 8.95 -8.75
CA VAL A 153 0.35 7.75 -8.94
C VAL A 153 -0.53 6.51 -9.09
N THR A 154 -1.61 6.39 -8.31
CA THR A 154 -2.59 5.32 -8.47
C THR A 154 -3.22 5.34 -9.86
N LEU A 155 -3.71 6.50 -10.30
CA LEU A 155 -4.32 6.67 -11.62
C LEU A 155 -3.35 6.30 -12.74
N LEU A 156 -2.13 6.86 -12.73
CA LEU A 156 -1.11 6.60 -13.74
C LEU A 156 -0.69 5.13 -13.76
N GLY A 157 -0.57 4.50 -12.58
CA GLY A 157 -0.28 3.07 -12.45
C GLY A 157 -1.38 2.20 -13.04
N VAL A 158 -2.65 2.48 -12.72
CA VAL A 158 -3.81 1.75 -13.26
C VAL A 158 -3.91 1.93 -14.78
N VAL A 159 -3.71 3.14 -15.30
CA VAL A 159 -3.68 3.41 -16.75
C VAL A 159 -2.57 2.61 -17.42
N ARG A 160 -1.35 2.59 -16.84
CA ARG A 160 -0.22 1.81 -17.36
C ARG A 160 -0.54 0.32 -17.42
N ILE A 161 -1.04 -0.26 -16.32
CA ILE A 161 -1.38 -1.70 -16.24
C ILE A 161 -2.46 -2.05 -17.26
N THR A 162 -3.50 -1.21 -17.38
CA THR A 162 -4.59 -1.41 -18.34
C THR A 162 -4.11 -1.36 -19.80
N ARG A 163 -3.20 -0.43 -20.13
CA ARG A 163 -2.61 -0.34 -21.48
C ARG A 163 -1.78 -1.58 -21.82
N LEU A 164 -0.99 -2.08 -20.86
CA LEU A 164 -0.20 -3.31 -21.03
C LEU A 164 -1.09 -4.53 -21.27
N GLN A 165 -2.21 -4.61 -20.56
CA GLN A 165 -3.16 -5.70 -20.70
C GLN A 165 -3.87 -5.68 -22.06
N ARG A 166 -4.39 -4.53 -22.50
CA ARG A 166 -5.07 -4.41 -23.81
C ARG A 166 -4.17 -4.81 -24.98
N ASN A 167 -2.91 -4.37 -24.98
CA ASN A 167 -1.96 -4.70 -26.04
C ASN A 167 -1.66 -6.21 -26.11
N TRP A 168 -1.73 -6.91 -24.97
CA TRP A 168 -1.59 -8.36 -24.93
C TRP A 168 -2.84 -9.07 -25.42
N GLU A 169 -4.03 -8.69 -24.93
CA GLU A 169 -5.30 -9.29 -25.35
C GLU A 169 -5.49 -9.23 -26.87
N SER A 170 -5.08 -8.13 -27.50
CA SER A 170 -5.07 -8.00 -28.97
C SER A 170 -4.08 -8.93 -29.69
N ALA A 171 -3.03 -9.37 -29.01
CA ALA A 171 -1.96 -10.21 -29.58
C ALA A 171 -2.11 -11.71 -29.26
N ALA A 172 -2.94 -12.09 -28.28
CA ALA A 172 -2.90 -13.39 -27.60
C ALA A 172 -4.11 -14.29 -27.82
N SER A 173 -4.96 -14.01 -28.81
CA SER A 173 -6.27 -14.64 -29.07
C SER A 173 -6.30 -16.18 -29.25
N SER A 174 -5.23 -16.92 -28.94
CA SER A 174 -5.12 -18.37 -29.15
C SER A 174 -4.44 -19.18 -28.03
N ARG A 175 -4.08 -18.60 -26.86
CA ARG A 175 -3.21 -19.30 -25.87
C ARG A 175 -3.56 -19.16 -24.38
N GLU A 176 -4.71 -18.61 -24.00
CA GLU A 176 -5.14 -18.58 -22.58
C GLU A 176 -5.66 -19.95 -22.13
N PRO A 177 -5.40 -20.38 -20.89
CA PRO A 177 -6.04 -21.57 -20.31
C PRO A 177 -7.56 -21.46 -20.39
N GLU A 178 -8.22 -22.56 -20.69
CA GLU A 178 -9.68 -22.61 -20.81
C GLU A 178 -10.35 -22.06 -19.55
N PHE A 179 -11.29 -21.14 -19.76
CA PHE A 179 -11.99 -20.49 -18.68
C PHE A 179 -12.86 -21.53 -17.91
N GLN A 180 -12.57 -21.74 -16.62
CA GLN A 180 -13.36 -22.58 -15.72
C GLN A 180 -14.20 -21.75 -14.70
N PRO A 181 -15.53 -21.64 -14.89
CA PRO A 181 -16.42 -20.84 -14.01
C PRO A 181 -16.37 -21.25 -12.54
N SER A 182 -16.21 -22.54 -12.27
CA SER A 182 -16.18 -23.15 -10.94
C SER A 182 -15.13 -22.54 -9.99
N ASN A 183 -14.02 -22.04 -10.54
CA ASN A 183 -12.92 -21.48 -9.74
C ASN A 183 -13.14 -20.03 -9.29
N TRP A 184 -14.24 -19.38 -9.70
CA TRP A 184 -14.52 -17.97 -9.42
C TRP A 184 -15.79 -17.80 -8.57
N ARG A 185 -15.61 -17.46 -7.30
CA ARG A 185 -16.71 -17.22 -6.36
C ARG A 185 -17.26 -15.80 -6.55
N TRP A 186 -18.58 -15.71 -6.76
CA TRP A 186 -19.31 -14.47 -7.04
C TRP A 186 -18.71 -13.64 -8.20
N GLY A 187 -17.99 -14.29 -9.12
CA GLY A 187 -17.34 -13.63 -10.26
C GLY A 187 -16.12 -12.76 -9.93
N VAL A 188 -15.72 -12.65 -8.66
CA VAL A 188 -14.64 -11.75 -8.22
C VAL A 188 -13.49 -12.48 -7.54
N PHE A 189 -13.80 -13.43 -6.64
CA PHE A 189 -12.78 -14.09 -5.83
C PHE A 189 -12.36 -15.41 -6.46
N TYR A 190 -11.10 -15.49 -6.88
CA TYR A 190 -10.52 -16.72 -7.40
C TYR A 190 -10.16 -17.69 -6.27
N HIS A 191 -10.62 -18.93 -6.36
CA HIS A 191 -10.35 -19.97 -5.39
C HIS A 191 -10.20 -21.31 -6.10
N ASN A 192 -8.96 -21.74 -6.31
CA ASN A 192 -8.63 -23.04 -6.89
C ASN A 192 -7.51 -23.72 -6.06
N PRO A 193 -7.80 -24.78 -5.29
CA PRO A 193 -6.79 -25.52 -4.53
C PRO A 193 -5.72 -26.20 -5.41
N ASP A 194 -6.07 -26.54 -6.66
CA ASP A 194 -5.17 -27.24 -7.59
C ASP A 194 -4.22 -26.27 -8.32
N ASP A 195 -4.47 -24.96 -8.24
CA ASP A 195 -3.61 -23.93 -8.80
C ASP A 195 -2.59 -23.45 -7.75
N PRO A 196 -1.29 -23.76 -7.90
CA PRO A 196 -0.27 -23.37 -6.93
C PRO A 196 0.05 -21.87 -6.97
N ASN A 197 -0.43 -21.12 -7.98
CA ASN A 197 -0.11 -19.70 -8.10
C ASN A 197 -0.88 -18.87 -7.07
N LEU A 198 -0.14 -18.05 -6.31
CA LEU A 198 -0.75 -17.04 -5.45
C LEU A 198 -1.41 -15.92 -6.26
N LEU A 199 -0.76 -15.45 -7.32
CA LEU A 199 -1.21 -14.30 -8.13
C LEU A 199 -1.76 -14.79 -9.46
N VAL A 200 -3.03 -14.46 -9.71
CA VAL A 200 -3.79 -14.86 -10.89
C VAL A 200 -4.34 -13.61 -11.56
N HIS A 201 -4.39 -13.57 -12.90
CA HIS A 201 -4.93 -12.41 -13.59
C HIS A 201 -6.41 -12.20 -13.24
N LYS A 202 -6.79 -10.94 -13.00
CA LYS A 202 -8.20 -10.59 -12.85
C LYS A 202 -8.91 -10.80 -14.18
N ARG A 203 -10.16 -11.24 -14.11
CA ARG A 203 -11.06 -11.24 -15.26
C ARG A 203 -11.71 -9.90 -15.52
N LEU A 204 -12.14 -9.28 -14.43
CA LEU A 204 -12.82 -8.00 -14.46
C LEU A 204 -11.80 -6.92 -14.07
N GLY A 205 -11.52 -6.04 -15.03
CA GLY A 205 -10.54 -4.97 -14.88
C GLY A 205 -9.10 -5.44 -15.05
N ALA A 206 -8.16 -4.57 -14.63
CA ALA A 206 -6.75 -4.76 -14.89
C ALA A 206 -5.97 -5.30 -13.68
N GLY A 207 -4.95 -6.12 -13.95
CA GLY A 207 -3.97 -6.59 -12.96
C GLY A 207 -4.23 -7.99 -12.39
N PHE A 208 -3.81 -8.21 -11.14
CA PHE A 208 -3.80 -9.52 -10.48
C PHE A 208 -4.73 -9.58 -9.25
N THR A 209 -5.30 -10.74 -9.00
CA THR A 209 -5.98 -11.12 -7.76
C THR A 209 -5.19 -12.22 -7.04
N LEU A 210 -5.51 -12.45 -5.77
CA LEU A 210 -5.00 -13.59 -5.01
C LEU A 210 -5.84 -14.83 -5.28
N ASN A 211 -5.20 -16.00 -5.32
CA ASN A 211 -5.87 -17.29 -5.16
C ASN A 211 -6.16 -17.53 -3.68
N PHE A 212 -7.43 -17.43 -3.28
CA PHE A 212 -7.85 -17.56 -1.88
C PHE A 212 -7.72 -18.98 -1.31
N ALA A 213 -7.46 -19.98 -2.15
CA ALA A 213 -7.07 -21.31 -1.68
C ALA A 213 -5.62 -21.34 -1.15
N HIS A 214 -4.77 -20.42 -1.61
CA HIS A 214 -3.34 -20.38 -1.28
C HIS A 214 -3.11 -19.90 0.17
N PRO A 215 -2.21 -20.54 0.95
CA PRO A 215 -1.96 -20.15 2.35
C PRO A 215 -1.58 -18.68 2.54
N ARG A 216 -0.77 -18.13 1.62
CA ARG A 216 -0.40 -16.70 1.65
C ARG A 216 -1.58 -15.74 1.43
N ALA A 217 -2.61 -16.14 0.70
CA ALA A 217 -3.81 -15.32 0.55
C ALA A 217 -4.59 -15.22 1.87
N LYS A 218 -4.63 -16.31 2.65
CA LYS A 218 -5.19 -16.32 4.01
C LYS A 218 -4.42 -15.40 4.96
N LEU A 219 -3.08 -15.37 4.85
CA LEU A 219 -2.25 -14.41 5.58
C LEU A 219 -2.59 -12.96 5.22
N HIS A 220 -2.71 -12.63 3.94
CA HIS A 220 -3.13 -11.28 3.50
C HIS A 220 -4.51 -10.92 4.04
N ALA A 221 -5.47 -11.85 4.01
CA ALA A 221 -6.81 -11.64 4.56
C ALA A 221 -6.79 -11.41 6.08
N LEU A 222 -5.99 -12.18 6.82
CA LEU A 222 -5.82 -12.01 8.26
C LEU A 222 -5.21 -10.65 8.62
N LEU A 223 -4.16 -10.23 7.91
CA LEU A 223 -3.52 -8.93 8.10
C LEU A 223 -4.50 -7.79 7.81
N LEU A 224 -5.28 -7.89 6.73
CA LEU A 224 -6.30 -6.90 6.40
C LEU A 224 -7.37 -6.83 7.50
N ALA A 225 -7.87 -7.97 7.98
CA ALA A 225 -8.84 -8.03 9.06
C ALA A 225 -8.30 -7.39 10.36
N ALA A 226 -7.03 -7.66 10.69
CA ALA A 226 -6.38 -7.07 11.86
C ALA A 226 -6.24 -5.54 11.74
N ILE A 227 -5.86 -5.02 10.56
CA ILE A 227 -5.76 -3.57 10.30
C ILE A 227 -7.13 -2.90 10.42
N ILE A 228 -8.17 -3.53 9.85
CA ILE A 228 -9.54 -3.04 9.93
C ILE A 228 -10.00 -3.00 11.40
N ALA A 229 -9.83 -4.10 12.14
CA ALA A 229 -10.18 -4.17 13.55
C ALA A 229 -9.46 -3.11 14.38
N PHE A 230 -8.14 -2.96 14.19
CA PHE A 230 -7.33 -1.93 14.84
C PHE A 230 -7.88 -0.52 14.56
N THR A 231 -8.24 -0.24 13.31
CA THR A 231 -8.78 1.07 12.91
C THR A 231 -10.15 1.34 13.54
N PHE A 232 -11.03 0.34 13.61
CA PHE A 232 -12.33 0.47 14.27
C PHE A 232 -12.20 0.69 15.78
N ILE A 233 -11.32 -0.08 16.45
CA ILE A 233 -11.05 0.10 17.88
C ILE A 233 -10.52 1.51 18.15
N ALA A 234 -9.56 1.98 17.34
CA ALA A 234 -9.04 3.33 17.46
C ALA A 234 -10.12 4.40 17.26
N ALA A 235 -10.95 4.27 16.22
CA ALA A 235 -12.04 5.21 15.95
C ALA A 235 -13.12 5.22 17.05
N ALA A 236 -13.36 4.10 17.73
CA ALA A 236 -14.29 4.01 18.86
C ALA A 236 -13.73 4.60 20.16
N THR A 237 -12.40 4.75 20.28
CA THR A 237 -11.72 5.13 21.53
C THR A 237 -11.17 6.56 21.50
N ILE A 238 -10.98 7.18 20.32
CA ILE A 238 -10.32 8.49 20.11
C ILE A 238 -11.25 9.52 19.48
#